data_AF-A0A919BYT1-F1
#
_entry.id   AF-A0A919BYT1-F1
#
_cell.length_a   1.000
_cell.length_b   1.000
_cell.length_c   1.000
_cell.angle_alpha   90.00
_cell.angle_beta   90.00
_cell.angle_gamma   90.00
#
_symmetry.space_group_name_H-M   'P 1'
#
loop_
_entity.id
_entity.type
_entity.pdbx_description
1 polymer ?
#
loop_
_entity_poly.entity_id
_entity_poly.type
_entity_poly.pdbx_seq_one_letter_code
_entity_poly.pdbx_strand_id
1 'polypeptide(L)'
;MPATLRAPPGTRSHGLSVASLPVTAIDALVRLCPPPAVAWEEVERSLGLPLPADYKRLVGTYGCGVFDETVWLLAPGAPRADEDLLAQTAERAGVLESLWEIGEERPGELEEPGARVVPWAYEEGSGAFLYWLVRPGRHPDEWTVLYNEGRGPLWEAHATGCAAFLHAVLTGTAETAYFGFLYEVLAPAAHRFESAADVLGGCSP
;
A
#
# COMPACT_ATOMS: atom_id res chain seq x y z
N MET A 1 -67.70 46.01 -35.61
CA MET A 1 -67.15 44.98 -34.69
C MET A 1 -65.88 44.41 -35.31
N PRO A 2 -64.66 44.90 -35.00
CA PRO A 2 -63.43 44.22 -35.37
C PRO A 2 -62.89 43.41 -34.18
N ALA A 3 -62.55 42.14 -34.41
CA ALA A 3 -61.93 41.27 -33.44
C ALA A 3 -60.41 41.53 -33.39
N THR A 4 -59.91 41.96 -32.24
CA THR A 4 -58.48 42.05 -31.89
C THR A 4 -57.87 40.65 -31.76
N LEU A 5 -56.94 40.28 -32.64
CA LEU A 5 -56.12 39.09 -32.50
C LEU A 5 -54.84 39.43 -31.71
N ARG A 6 -54.71 38.78 -30.55
CA ARG A 6 -53.67 38.98 -29.53
C ARG A 6 -52.35 38.31 -29.95
N ALA A 7 -51.23 39.02 -29.77
CA ALA A 7 -49.88 38.48 -29.97
C ALA A 7 -49.56 37.28 -29.05
N PRO A 8 -48.69 36.34 -29.46
CA PRO A 8 -48.32 35.20 -28.62
C PRO A 8 -47.37 35.61 -27.49
N PRO A 9 -47.47 35.02 -26.28
CA PRO A 9 -46.51 35.27 -25.22
C PRO A 9 -45.18 34.57 -25.54
N GLY A 10 -44.10 35.31 -25.25
CA GLY A 10 -42.73 34.94 -25.57
C GLY A 10 -42.22 33.67 -24.91
N THR A 11 -41.18 33.18 -25.57
CA THR A 11 -40.24 32.12 -25.23
C THR A 11 -39.88 32.12 -23.74
N ARG A 12 -40.13 31.00 -23.05
CA ARG A 12 -39.35 30.63 -21.86
C ARG A 12 -38.48 29.42 -22.20
N SER A 13 -37.29 29.70 -22.71
CA SER A 13 -36.19 28.76 -22.64
C SER A 13 -35.88 28.52 -21.17
N HIS A 14 -36.37 27.41 -20.61
CA HIS A 14 -35.85 26.88 -19.37
C HIS A 14 -34.51 26.26 -19.71
N GLY A 15 -33.48 27.10 -19.76
CA GLY A 15 -32.10 26.63 -19.68
C GLY A 15 -31.97 25.93 -18.34
N LEU A 16 -31.86 24.60 -18.36
CA LEU A 16 -31.30 23.85 -17.25
C LEU A 16 -29.87 24.36 -17.09
N SER A 17 -29.70 25.35 -16.21
CA SER A 17 -28.39 25.74 -15.71
C SER A 17 -27.86 24.52 -14.99
N VAL A 18 -26.95 23.79 -15.65
CA VAL A 18 -26.08 22.83 -15.00
C VAL A 18 -25.16 23.66 -14.10
N ALA A 19 -25.67 24.01 -12.92
CA ALA A 19 -24.83 24.54 -11.86
C ALA A 19 -23.76 23.47 -11.63
N SER A 20 -22.51 23.82 -11.92
CA SER A 20 -21.35 23.13 -11.37
C SER A 20 -21.66 22.90 -9.89
N LEU A 21 -21.88 21.64 -9.50
CA LEU A 21 -22.01 21.29 -8.09
C LEU A 21 -20.72 21.82 -7.45
N PRO A 22 -20.81 22.80 -6.55
CA PRO A 22 -19.65 23.58 -6.22
C PRO A 22 -18.77 22.70 -5.34
N VAL A 23 -17.47 22.68 -5.64
CA VAL A 23 -16.40 22.09 -4.82
C VAL A 23 -16.58 22.40 -3.31
N THR A 24 -17.25 23.51 -2.98
CA THR A 24 -17.63 23.93 -1.62
C THR A 24 -18.54 22.96 -0.86
N ALA A 25 -19.40 22.18 -1.52
CA ALA A 25 -20.25 21.18 -0.87
C ALA A 25 -19.46 19.93 -0.47
N ILE A 26 -18.50 19.51 -1.29
CA ILE A 26 -17.57 18.42 -0.97
C ILE A 26 -16.66 18.83 0.18
N ASP A 27 -16.10 20.04 0.18
CA ASP A 27 -15.29 20.52 1.31
C ASP A 27 -16.09 20.58 2.62
N ALA A 28 -17.37 20.95 2.54
CA ALA A 28 -18.26 20.91 3.70
C ALA A 28 -18.52 19.48 4.18
N LEU A 29 -18.74 18.53 3.26
CA LEU A 29 -18.88 17.12 3.59
C LEU A 29 -17.60 16.56 4.20
N VAL A 30 -16.41 16.84 3.66
CA VAL A 30 -15.13 16.42 4.22
C VAL A 30 -14.91 16.99 5.63
N ARG A 31 -15.35 18.22 5.91
CA ARG A 31 -15.30 18.77 7.28
C ARG A 31 -16.29 18.11 8.23
N LEU A 32 -17.47 17.73 7.75
CA LEU A 32 -18.52 17.10 8.56
C LEU A 32 -18.30 15.60 8.77
N CYS A 33 -17.75 14.94 7.76
CA CYS A 33 -17.47 13.52 7.65
C CYS A 33 -16.14 13.38 6.90
N PRO A 34 -15.00 13.54 7.60
CA PRO A 34 -13.70 13.33 6.98
C PRO A 34 -13.65 11.94 6.34
N PRO A 35 -13.09 11.81 5.14
CA PRO A 35 -12.91 10.50 4.54
C PRO A 35 -12.10 9.61 5.49
N PRO A 36 -12.35 8.30 5.51
CA PRO A 36 -11.62 7.39 6.38
C PRO A 36 -10.12 7.51 6.09
N ALA A 37 -9.38 7.93 7.11
CA ALA A 37 -7.92 7.94 7.11
C ALA A 37 -7.43 6.80 8.00
N VAL A 38 -6.24 6.28 7.69
CA VAL A 38 -5.59 5.28 8.55
C VAL A 38 -5.31 5.92 9.91
N ALA A 39 -5.86 5.32 10.97
CA ALA A 39 -5.60 5.73 12.35
C ALA A 39 -4.24 5.21 12.81
N TRP A 40 -3.16 5.87 12.36
CA TRP A 40 -1.78 5.40 12.56
C TRP A 40 -1.43 5.14 14.01
N GLU A 41 -1.91 5.96 14.96
CA GLU A 41 -1.63 5.75 16.38
C GLU A 41 -2.23 4.43 16.92
N GLU A 42 -3.37 3.97 16.37
CA GLU A 42 -3.97 2.67 16.72
C GLU A 42 -3.22 1.50 16.09
N VAL A 43 -2.81 1.66 14.83
CA VAL A 43 -1.99 0.68 14.11
C VAL A 43 -0.67 0.45 14.85
N GLU A 44 0.04 1.54 15.19
CA GLU A 44 1.31 1.49 15.90
C GLU A 44 1.16 0.92 17.32
N ARG A 45 0.07 1.27 18.00
CA ARG A 45 -0.27 0.67 19.30
C ARG A 45 -0.49 -0.83 19.20
N SER A 46 -1.20 -1.28 18.18
CA SER A 46 -1.48 -2.70 17.94
C SER A 46 -0.20 -3.49 17.59
N LEU A 47 0.70 -2.91 16.80
CA LEU A 47 2.00 -3.51 16.48
C LEU A 47 3.02 -3.43 17.64
N GLY A 48 2.77 -2.52 18.58
CA GLY A 48 3.70 -2.18 19.66
C GLY A 48 4.99 -1.51 19.16
N LEU A 49 4.94 -0.83 18.01
CA LEU A 49 6.07 -0.08 17.46
C LEU A 49 5.59 1.09 16.58
N PRO A 50 6.40 2.15 16.48
CA PRO A 50 6.18 3.17 15.46
C PRO A 50 6.56 2.66 14.07
N LEU A 51 5.91 3.16 13.03
CA LEU A 51 6.15 2.79 11.63
C LEU A 51 6.92 3.88 10.87
N PRO A 52 7.73 3.51 9.85
CA PRO A 52 8.46 4.47 9.03
C PRO A 52 7.56 5.52 8.37
N ALA A 53 8.04 6.75 8.29
CA ALA A 53 7.28 7.87 7.73
C ALA A 53 7.08 7.74 6.21
N ASP A 54 8.01 7.10 5.50
CA ASP A 54 7.88 6.83 4.07
C ASP A 54 6.79 5.79 3.77
N TYR A 55 6.67 4.74 4.60
CA TYR A 55 5.57 3.78 4.54
C TYR A 55 4.22 4.43 4.74
N LYS A 56 4.06 5.25 5.79
CA LYS A 56 2.79 5.95 6.05
C LYS A 56 2.39 6.85 4.89
N ARG A 57 3.36 7.51 4.24
CA ARG A 57 3.12 8.29 3.02
C ARG A 57 2.76 7.40 1.83
N LEU A 58 3.44 6.27 1.66
CA LEU A 58 3.18 5.33 0.58
C LEU A 58 1.75 4.78 0.68
N VAL A 59 1.36 4.23 1.82
CA VAL A 59 -0.02 3.75 2.07
C VAL A 59 -1.03 4.89 2.04
N GLY A 60 -0.70 6.07 2.57
CA GLY A 60 -1.58 7.23 2.49
C GLY A 60 -1.84 7.72 1.05
N THR A 61 -0.93 7.41 0.12
CA THR A 61 -1.04 7.81 -1.29
C THR A 61 -1.73 6.75 -2.14
N TYR A 62 -1.36 5.48 -1.96
CA TYR A 62 -1.79 4.38 -2.84
C TYR A 62 -2.85 3.48 -2.18
N GLY A 63 -2.89 3.42 -0.85
CA GLY A 63 -3.70 2.45 -0.11
C GLY A 63 -3.14 1.02 -0.23
N CYS A 64 -4.02 0.04 -0.08
CA CYS A 64 -3.73 -1.37 -0.32
C CYS A 64 -3.81 -1.67 -1.82
N GLY A 65 -2.84 -2.40 -2.38
CA GLY A 65 -2.88 -2.78 -3.79
C GLY A 65 -1.55 -3.30 -4.31
N VAL A 66 -1.44 -3.41 -5.63
CA VAL A 66 -0.30 -4.02 -6.32
C VAL A 66 0.32 -3.09 -7.34
N PHE A 67 1.65 -3.03 -7.36
CA PHE A 67 2.43 -2.37 -8.39
C PHE A 67 2.83 -3.38 -9.48
N ASP A 68 2.51 -3.06 -10.73
CA ASP A 68 2.81 -3.88 -11.92
C ASP A 68 2.45 -5.37 -11.77
N GLU A 69 1.35 -5.68 -11.10
CA GLU A 69 0.91 -7.06 -10.80
C GLU A 69 1.96 -7.90 -10.05
N THR A 70 2.94 -7.23 -9.43
CA THR A 70 4.16 -7.86 -8.92
C THR A 70 4.33 -7.59 -7.43
N VAL A 71 4.37 -6.34 -6.98
CA VAL A 71 4.63 -6.02 -5.57
C VAL A 71 3.35 -5.56 -4.88
N TRP A 72 2.84 -6.38 -3.98
CA TRP A 72 1.68 -6.04 -3.15
C TRP A 72 2.09 -5.24 -1.94
N LEU A 73 1.49 -4.06 -1.78
CA LEU A 73 1.63 -3.21 -0.61
C LEU A 73 0.62 -3.64 0.46
N LEU A 74 1.15 -4.09 1.60
CA LEU A 74 0.33 -4.39 2.78
C LEU A 74 -0.14 -3.09 3.42
N ALA A 75 -1.42 -2.99 3.72
CA ALA A 75 -2.01 -1.81 4.35
C ALA A 75 -2.82 -2.19 5.60
N PRO A 76 -2.83 -1.36 6.65
CA PRO A 76 -3.68 -1.62 7.80
C PRO A 76 -5.16 -1.51 7.44
N GLY A 77 -5.96 -2.47 7.88
CA GLY A 77 -7.39 -2.53 7.59
C GLY A 77 -7.70 -2.97 6.16
N ALA A 78 -6.79 -3.68 5.50
CA ALA A 78 -7.06 -4.24 4.18
C ALA A 78 -8.27 -5.20 4.24
N PRO A 79 -9.08 -5.33 3.16
CA PRO A 79 -10.31 -6.13 3.20
C PRO A 79 -10.10 -7.63 3.46
N ARG A 80 -8.90 -8.13 3.20
CA ARG A 80 -8.50 -9.53 3.34
C ARG A 80 -7.24 -9.61 4.18
N ALA A 81 -7.08 -10.72 4.89
CA ALA A 81 -5.98 -10.93 5.82
C ALA A 81 -4.63 -10.94 5.09
N ASP A 82 -4.58 -11.51 3.89
CA ASP A 82 -3.37 -11.69 3.08
C ASP A 82 -2.71 -10.35 2.72
N GLU A 83 -3.49 -9.27 2.59
CA GLU A 83 -3.01 -7.91 2.31
C GLU A 83 -3.04 -6.98 3.54
N ASP A 84 -3.52 -7.46 4.69
CA ASP A 84 -3.58 -6.67 5.93
C ASP A 84 -2.25 -6.70 6.68
N LEU A 85 -1.73 -5.51 6.98
CA LEU A 85 -0.44 -5.35 7.67
C LEU A 85 -0.40 -6.10 9.01
N LEU A 86 -1.45 -5.99 9.84
CA LEU A 86 -1.43 -6.56 11.19
C LEU A 86 -1.59 -8.08 11.13
N ALA A 87 -2.50 -8.58 10.29
CA ALA A 87 -2.71 -10.00 10.08
C ALA A 87 -1.43 -10.67 9.54
N GLN A 88 -0.83 -10.11 8.49
CA GLN A 88 0.43 -10.64 7.96
C GLN A 88 1.58 -10.53 8.96
N THR A 89 1.66 -9.48 9.78
CA THR A 89 2.68 -9.39 10.83
C THR A 89 2.57 -10.56 11.81
N ALA A 90 1.36 -10.88 12.28
CA ALA A 90 1.14 -11.97 13.21
C ALA A 90 1.39 -13.34 12.55
N GLU A 91 0.89 -13.53 11.33
CA GLU A 91 1.01 -14.78 10.60
C GLU A 91 2.48 -15.09 10.24
N ARG A 92 3.19 -14.12 9.67
CA ARG A 92 4.60 -14.29 9.27
C ARG A 92 5.52 -14.52 10.47
N ALA A 93 5.25 -13.87 11.61
CA ALA A 93 6.01 -14.15 12.84
C ALA A 93 5.91 -15.62 13.24
N GLY A 94 4.72 -16.23 13.19
CA GLY A 94 4.52 -17.65 13.50
C GLY A 94 5.17 -18.59 12.48
N VAL A 95 5.06 -18.25 11.19
CA VAL A 95 5.68 -19.04 10.11
C VAL A 95 7.21 -19.03 10.25
N LEU A 96 7.83 -17.86 10.39
CA LEU A 96 9.28 -17.75 10.50
C LEU A 96 9.82 -18.45 11.75
N GLU A 97 9.14 -18.32 12.89
CA GLU A 97 9.55 -19.06 14.10
C GLU A 97 9.51 -20.58 13.87
N SER A 98 8.44 -21.08 13.25
CA SER A 98 8.32 -22.50 12.93
C SER A 98 9.41 -22.99 11.97
N LEU A 99 9.80 -22.17 10.99
CA LEU A 99 10.88 -22.48 10.05
C LEU A 99 12.24 -22.54 10.75
N TRP A 100 12.53 -21.61 11.65
CA TRP A 100 13.76 -21.63 12.43
C TRP A 100 13.82 -22.82 13.41
N GLU A 101 12.70 -23.20 14.02
CA GLU A 101 12.62 -24.38 14.89
C GLU A 101 12.95 -25.69 14.18
N ILE A 102 12.60 -25.80 12.88
CA ILE A 102 12.90 -27.00 12.07
C ILE A 102 14.28 -26.95 11.39
N GLY A 103 15.07 -25.91 11.65
CA GLY A 103 16.48 -25.82 11.26
C GLY A 103 16.77 -24.96 10.02
N GLU A 104 15.84 -24.12 9.57
CA GLU A 104 16.17 -23.07 8.60
C GLU A 104 17.12 -22.04 9.21
N GLU A 105 18.06 -21.53 8.42
CA GLU A 105 19.03 -20.54 8.89
C GLU A 105 18.33 -19.21 9.19
N ARG A 106 18.45 -18.75 10.44
CA ARG A 106 17.94 -17.45 10.85
C ARG A 106 18.93 -16.36 10.44
N PRO A 107 18.48 -15.25 9.83
CA PRO A 107 19.35 -14.11 9.53
C PRO A 107 20.10 -13.62 10.77
N GLY A 108 21.41 -13.42 10.65
CA GLY A 108 22.27 -12.97 11.76
C GLY A 108 21.82 -11.64 12.35
N GLU A 109 21.22 -10.76 11.55
CA GLU A 109 20.65 -9.50 11.99
C GLU A 109 19.51 -9.66 13.00
N LEU A 110 18.81 -10.80 12.98
CA LEU A 110 17.72 -11.13 13.89
C LEU A 110 18.19 -11.84 15.16
N GLU A 111 19.48 -12.13 15.30
CA GLU A 111 20.07 -12.64 16.55
C GLU A 111 20.23 -11.53 17.60
N GLU A 112 20.19 -10.26 17.17
CA GLU A 112 20.23 -9.13 18.09
C GLU A 112 19.02 -9.16 19.05
N PRO A 113 19.22 -9.07 20.38
CA PRO A 113 18.12 -9.13 21.34
C PRO A 113 17.05 -8.06 21.08
N GLY A 114 15.82 -8.50 20.85
CA GLY A 114 14.67 -7.63 20.56
C GLY A 114 14.55 -7.21 19.09
N ALA A 115 15.47 -7.63 18.21
CA ALA A 115 15.28 -7.49 16.78
C ALA A 115 14.14 -8.39 16.30
N ARG A 116 13.33 -7.87 15.38
CA ARG A 116 12.21 -8.59 14.77
C ARG A 116 11.97 -8.10 13.35
N VAL A 117 11.21 -8.86 12.58
CA VAL A 117 10.74 -8.44 11.26
C VAL A 117 9.27 -8.05 11.30
N VAL A 118 8.91 -7.08 10.46
CA VAL A 118 7.51 -6.70 10.20
C VAL A 118 7.34 -6.62 8.69
N PRO A 119 6.43 -7.40 8.08
CA PRO A 119 6.23 -7.38 6.64
C PRO A 119 5.56 -6.05 6.24
N TRP A 120 5.92 -5.53 5.08
CA TRP A 120 5.30 -4.32 4.51
C TRP A 120 4.84 -4.51 3.07
N ALA A 121 5.38 -5.53 2.39
CA ALA A 121 4.96 -5.94 1.06
C ALA A 121 5.30 -7.41 0.82
N TYR A 122 4.76 -7.96 -0.25
CA TYR A 122 5.18 -9.27 -0.77
C TYR A 122 5.23 -9.24 -2.30
N GLU A 123 5.97 -10.18 -2.87
CA GLU A 123 6.02 -10.39 -4.31
C GLU A 123 4.98 -11.46 -4.72
N GLU A 124 4.14 -11.11 -5.68
CA GLU A 124 3.08 -11.96 -6.22
C GLU A 124 3.66 -13.24 -6.83
N GLY A 125 3.08 -14.39 -6.44
CA GLY A 125 3.42 -15.69 -7.01
C GLY A 125 4.74 -16.33 -6.56
N SER A 126 5.71 -15.56 -6.05
CA SER A 126 7.00 -16.12 -5.61
C SER A 126 6.93 -16.70 -4.19
N GLY A 127 6.09 -16.12 -3.33
CA GLY A 127 6.07 -16.38 -1.89
C GLY A 127 7.06 -15.54 -1.11
N ALA A 128 7.81 -14.66 -1.78
CA ALA A 128 8.76 -13.76 -1.16
C ALA A 128 8.06 -12.62 -0.41
N PHE A 129 8.64 -12.21 0.70
CA PHE A 129 8.15 -11.11 1.52
C PHE A 129 9.23 -10.05 1.71
N LEU A 130 8.77 -8.81 1.77
CA LEU A 130 9.57 -7.64 2.08
C LEU A 130 9.26 -7.20 3.51
N TYR A 131 10.31 -7.17 4.33
CA TYR A 131 10.21 -6.85 5.75
C TYR A 131 10.98 -5.59 6.09
N TRP A 132 10.59 -4.91 7.17
CA TRP A 132 11.50 -4.06 7.91
C TRP A 132 12.22 -4.90 8.95
N LEU A 133 13.54 -4.73 9.05
CA LEU A 133 14.33 -5.16 10.20
C LEU A 133 14.17 -4.13 11.30
N VAL A 134 13.30 -4.44 12.26
CA VAL A 134 13.06 -3.62 13.44
C VAL A 134 14.16 -3.88 14.44
N ARG A 135 14.92 -2.84 14.79
CA ARG A 135 15.98 -2.89 15.81
C ARG A 135 15.65 -2.00 17.00
N PRO A 136 15.74 -2.51 18.25
CA PRO A 136 15.56 -1.70 19.44
C PRO A 136 16.49 -0.49 19.46
N GLY A 137 15.96 0.68 19.83
CA GLY A 137 16.74 1.92 19.92
C GLY A 137 17.10 2.58 18.58
N ARG A 138 16.66 2.01 17.44
CA ARG A 138 16.78 2.65 16.12
C ARG A 138 15.48 3.34 15.71
N HIS A 139 15.62 4.51 15.11
CA HIS A 139 14.49 5.24 14.56
C HIS A 139 13.85 4.45 13.40
N PRO A 140 12.51 4.41 13.25
CA PRO A 140 11.86 3.66 12.17
C PRO A 140 12.32 4.01 10.77
N ASP A 141 12.60 5.29 10.51
CA ASP A 141 13.09 5.75 9.21
C ASP A 141 14.53 5.27 8.89
N GLU A 142 15.23 4.66 9.85
CA GLU A 142 16.55 4.06 9.67
C GLU A 142 16.48 2.53 9.50
N TRP A 143 15.29 1.93 9.53
CA TRP A 143 15.17 0.48 9.41
C TRP A 143 15.55 -0.02 8.01
N THR A 144 16.28 -1.12 8.01
CA THR A 144 16.72 -1.83 6.79
C THR A 144 15.54 -2.61 6.20
N VAL A 145 15.39 -2.59 4.88
CA VAL A 145 14.50 -3.52 4.18
C VAL A 145 15.20 -4.87 4.06
N LEU A 146 14.51 -5.94 4.45
CA LEU A 146 14.93 -7.31 4.18
C LEU A 146 14.02 -7.92 3.11
N TYR A 147 14.62 -8.47 2.07
CA TYR A 147 13.96 -9.36 1.13
C TYR A 147 14.14 -10.80 1.59
N ASN A 148 13.05 -11.54 1.77
CA ASN A 148 13.09 -12.98 2.02
C ASN A 148 12.52 -13.70 0.79
N GLU A 149 13.29 -14.62 0.19
CA GLU A 149 12.90 -15.29 -1.05
C GLU A 149 11.67 -16.21 -0.92
N GLY A 150 11.25 -16.52 0.31
CA GLY A 150 10.03 -17.26 0.63
C GLY A 150 10.11 -18.77 0.41
N ARG A 151 10.68 -19.23 -0.72
CA ARG A 151 10.83 -20.66 -1.07
C ARG A 151 12.21 -21.23 -0.74
N GLY A 152 12.96 -20.55 0.10
CA GLY A 152 14.25 -20.99 0.61
C GLY A 152 14.76 -20.06 1.71
N PRO A 153 15.95 -20.36 2.27
CA PRO A 153 16.45 -19.72 3.47
C PRO A 153 17.08 -18.35 3.22
N LEU A 154 17.10 -17.85 1.98
CA LEU A 154 17.92 -16.69 1.64
C LEU A 154 17.22 -15.38 1.96
N TRP A 155 18.03 -14.45 2.46
CA TRP A 155 17.66 -13.10 2.82
C TRP A 155 18.66 -12.11 2.22
N GLU A 156 18.15 -10.99 1.70
CA GLU A 156 18.97 -9.86 1.26
C GLU A 156 18.62 -8.61 2.07
N ALA A 157 19.64 -7.89 2.51
CA ALA A 157 19.49 -6.67 3.27
C ALA A 157 19.75 -5.44 2.39
N HIS A 158 18.82 -4.49 2.41
CA HIS A 158 18.91 -3.23 1.68
C HIS A 158 18.80 -2.06 2.68
N ALA A 159 19.89 -1.30 2.81
CA ALA A 159 20.00 -0.16 3.73
C ALA A 159 19.24 1.08 3.21
N THR A 160 17.95 0.92 2.95
CA THR A 160 17.04 1.90 2.37
C THR A 160 15.67 1.81 3.05
N GLY A 161 14.91 2.91 3.07
CA GLY A 161 13.48 2.86 3.41
C GLY A 161 12.66 2.09 2.36
N CYS A 162 11.44 1.67 2.71
CA CYS A 162 10.61 0.83 1.83
C CYS A 162 10.20 1.55 0.54
N ALA A 163 9.94 2.86 0.59
CA ALA A 163 9.57 3.61 -0.62
C ALA A 163 10.75 3.76 -1.59
N ALA A 164 11.97 3.97 -1.06
CA ALA A 164 13.18 4.03 -1.86
C ALA A 164 13.51 2.66 -2.48
N PHE A 165 13.35 1.59 -1.70
CA PHE A 165 13.52 0.23 -2.20
C PHE A 165 12.51 -0.10 -3.32
N LEU A 166 11.21 0.14 -3.09
CA LEU A 166 10.17 -0.08 -4.09
C LEU A 166 10.43 0.73 -5.37
N HIS A 167 10.86 1.99 -5.25
CA HIS A 167 11.26 2.78 -6.42
C HIS A 167 12.42 2.11 -7.17
N ALA A 168 13.48 1.69 -6.46
CA ALA A 168 14.61 1.02 -7.07
C ALA A 168 14.20 -0.30 -7.75
N VAL A 169 13.27 -1.05 -7.14
CA VAL A 169 12.68 -2.23 -7.74
C VAL A 169 11.96 -1.84 -9.01
N LEU A 170 11.05 -0.86 -9.01
CA LEU A 170 10.29 -0.42 -10.19
C LEU A 170 11.17 0.21 -11.29
N THR A 171 12.32 0.78 -10.97
CA THR A 171 13.23 1.34 -11.98
C THR A 171 14.33 0.36 -12.42
N GLY A 172 14.33 -0.87 -11.92
CA GLY A 172 15.36 -1.86 -12.23
C GLY A 172 16.75 -1.50 -11.74
N THR A 173 16.83 -0.65 -10.70
CA THR A 173 18.09 -0.21 -10.08
C THR A 173 18.31 -0.81 -8.70
N ALA A 174 17.41 -1.68 -8.23
CA ALA A 174 17.61 -2.44 -7.02
C ALA A 174 18.78 -3.43 -7.23
N GLU A 175 19.78 -3.36 -6.35
CA GLU A 175 20.86 -4.34 -6.29
C GLU A 175 20.37 -5.57 -5.52
N THR A 176 19.77 -6.52 -6.25
CA THR A 176 19.13 -7.73 -5.70
C THR A 176 19.24 -8.88 -6.69
N ALA A 177 19.39 -10.11 -6.20
CA ALA A 177 19.40 -11.30 -7.05
C ALA A 177 17.99 -11.70 -7.53
N TYR A 178 16.92 -11.19 -6.89
CA TYR A 178 15.58 -11.74 -7.02
C TYR A 178 14.62 -10.90 -7.85
N PHE A 179 14.89 -9.62 -8.08
CA PHE A 179 14.07 -8.80 -9.00
C PHE A 179 14.69 -8.65 -10.40
N GLY A 180 15.84 -9.27 -10.66
CA GLY A 180 16.55 -9.16 -11.95
C GLY A 180 15.70 -9.59 -13.16
N PHE A 181 14.81 -10.58 -13.00
CA PHE A 181 13.96 -11.09 -14.09
C PHE A 181 12.77 -10.19 -14.44
N LEU A 182 12.35 -9.27 -13.54
CA LEU A 182 11.29 -8.31 -13.86
C LEU A 182 11.72 -7.34 -14.98
N TYR A 183 13.03 -7.15 -15.17
CA TYR A 183 13.59 -6.14 -16.05
C TYR A 183 14.14 -6.64 -17.38
N GLU A 184 14.33 -7.95 -17.54
CA GLU A 184 15.00 -8.47 -18.74
C GLU A 184 14.21 -8.32 -20.05
N VAL A 185 12.94 -7.86 -20.01
CA VAL A 185 12.13 -7.81 -21.24
C VAL A 185 11.47 -6.45 -21.54
N LEU A 186 11.14 -5.58 -20.57
CA LEU A 186 10.19 -4.47 -20.88
C LEU A 186 10.40 -3.07 -20.26
N ALA A 187 11.25 -2.86 -19.23
CA ALA A 187 11.51 -1.58 -18.53
C ALA A 187 10.54 -0.42 -18.92
N PRO A 188 9.26 -0.50 -18.50
CA PRO A 188 8.22 0.34 -19.05
C PRO A 188 8.43 1.81 -18.67
N ALA A 189 8.05 2.73 -19.55
CA ALA A 189 8.17 4.16 -19.27
C ALA A 189 7.20 4.66 -18.18
N ALA A 190 6.21 3.86 -17.80
CA ALA A 190 5.25 4.13 -16.75
C ALA A 190 4.84 2.82 -16.06
N HIS A 191 4.68 2.87 -14.74
CA HIS A 191 4.21 1.78 -13.90
C HIS A 191 2.71 1.92 -13.62
N ARG A 192 2.06 0.80 -13.35
CA ARG A 192 0.64 0.73 -12.97
C ARG A 192 0.52 0.38 -11.50
N PHE A 193 -0.46 1.00 -10.85
CA PHE A 193 -0.94 0.59 -9.54
C PHE A 193 -2.42 0.23 -9.67
N GLU A 194 -2.80 -0.91 -9.09
CA GLU A 194 -4.20 -1.32 -8.96
C GLU A 194 -4.54 -1.52 -7.51
N SER A 195 -5.69 -0.98 -7.08
CA SER A 195 -6.12 -1.12 -5.70
C SER A 195 -6.51 -2.57 -5.42
N ALA A 196 -6.34 -3.02 -4.17
CA ALA A 196 -6.79 -4.34 -3.75
C ALA A 196 -8.28 -4.55 -4.07
N ALA A 197 -9.11 -3.51 -3.95
CA ALA A 197 -10.53 -3.58 -4.27
C ALA A 197 -10.80 -3.88 -5.76
N ASP A 198 -9.97 -3.35 -6.66
CA ASP A 198 -10.12 -3.57 -8.11
C ASP A 198 -9.63 -4.97 -8.50
N VAL A 199 -8.48 -5.40 -7.99
CA VAL A 199 -7.86 -6.69 -8.36
C VAL A 199 -8.62 -7.88 -7.77
N LEU A 200 -9.02 -7.75 -6.50
CA LEU A 200 -9.56 -8.85 -5.72
C LEU A 200 -11.09 -8.96 -5.82
N GLY A 201 -11.72 -7.97 -6.45
CA GLY A 201 -13.16 -7.80 -6.47
C GLY A 201 -13.69 -7.39 -5.10
N GLY A 202 -13.90 -6.08 -4.90
CA GLY A 202 -14.74 -5.60 -3.82
C GLY A 202 -16.18 -6.06 -4.03
N CYS A 203 -16.87 -6.50 -2.96
CA CYS A 203 -18.32 -6.49 -2.96
C CYS A 203 -18.77 -5.10 -3.39
N SER A 204 -19.58 -5.03 -4.46
CA SER A 204 -20.41 -3.86 -4.72
C SER A 204 -21.15 -3.46 -3.43
N PRO A 205 -21.39 -2.16 -3.20
CA PRO A 205 -22.17 -1.70 -2.06
C PRO A 205 -23.55 -2.36 -1.98
#